data_AF-A0A9Q8XI78-F1
#
_entry.id   AF-A0A9Q8XI78-F1
#
_cell.length_a   1.000
_cell.length_b   1.000
_cell.length_c   1.000
_cell.angle_alpha   90.00
_cell.angle_beta   90.00
_cell.angle_gamma   90.00
#
_symmetry.space_group_name_H-M   'P 1'
#
loop_
_entity.id
_entity.type
_entity.pdbx_description
1 polymer ?
#
loop_
_entity_poly.entity_id
_entity_poly.type
_entity_poly.pdbx_seq_one_letter_code
_entity_poly.pdbx_strand_id
1 'polypeptide(L)'
;MKSTQGQCSYQNPDGWCCDQPCGESGLCYWHDPKVDKSKDDIKDKVEQWAAAGKPLDGFQLARTNLVDINLVNRGCKEGYSCRNVDFYRADLTDAHFFGLDLRGSSLMKSKMLGANLHCAKLDDCNLLGADLGRAKLENVEWGTYLKQEQQAKQARKKRQYKEVASLYQEAEEVCRNIRKQCEKQGLFEMAGDFFKREMRFRRYQMPKLSVRRVVSKVVDLFCGYGEDPMRVVGFSIFLILVCAMAYFFLDTTGAHPIYEDLSGWQFYLFEFLNSLYFSVVTFTTLGYGDISPVGIARFIAAFEAFLGSFTMALFVVVFVKKMTR
;
A
#
# COMPACT_ATOMS: atom_id res chain seq x y z
N MET A 1 4.94 33.93 22.91
CA MET A 1 5.34 33.18 24.12
C MET A 1 6.84 33.21 24.20
N LYS A 2 7.38 33.78 25.28
CA LYS A 2 8.81 34.11 25.43
C LYS A 2 9.64 32.84 25.57
N SER A 3 10.68 32.66 24.74
CA SER A 3 11.72 31.67 25.00
C SER A 3 12.42 32.05 26.30
N THR A 4 12.29 31.24 27.33
CA THR A 4 13.19 31.22 28.48
C THR A 4 14.62 31.06 27.94
N GLN A 5 15.40 32.15 27.98
CA GLN A 5 16.79 32.18 27.52
C GLN A 5 17.56 31.07 28.26
N GLY A 6 17.90 29.99 27.54
CA GLY A 6 18.62 28.84 28.09
C GLY A 6 17.99 27.47 27.80
N GLN A 7 16.76 27.38 27.29
CA GLN A 7 16.10 26.10 26.97
C GLN A 7 16.03 25.82 25.47
N CYS A 8 16.01 24.54 25.11
CA CYS A 8 15.90 24.05 23.74
C CYS A 8 14.64 24.59 23.04
N SER A 9 14.81 25.10 21.82
CA SER A 9 13.70 25.63 21.01
C SER A 9 12.84 24.58 20.32
N TYR A 10 13.16 23.28 20.47
CA TYR A 10 12.37 22.22 19.85
C TYR A 10 10.99 22.07 20.50
N GLN A 11 9.96 22.09 19.65
CA GLN A 11 8.57 21.82 20.01
C GLN A 11 8.00 20.73 19.10
N ASN A 12 7.36 19.72 19.68
CA ASN A 12 6.71 18.67 18.91
C ASN A 12 5.29 19.07 18.45
N PRO A 13 4.64 18.29 17.54
CA PRO A 13 3.30 18.60 17.05
C PRO A 13 2.20 18.65 18.12
N ASP A 14 2.40 17.96 19.24
CA ASP A 14 1.44 17.94 20.36
C ASP A 14 1.66 19.10 21.35
N GLY A 15 2.61 19.99 21.05
CA GLY A 15 2.91 21.18 21.86
C GLY A 15 3.92 20.96 22.99
N TRP A 16 4.49 19.77 23.13
CA TRP A 16 5.58 19.50 24.09
C TRP A 16 6.85 20.25 23.69
N CYS A 17 7.45 20.95 24.65
CA CYS A 17 8.71 21.67 24.50
C CYS A 17 9.82 20.96 25.26
N CYS A 18 11.00 20.88 24.65
CA CYS A 18 12.16 20.25 25.28
C CYS A 18 12.71 21.09 26.45
N ASP A 19 12.96 20.44 27.60
CA ASP A 19 13.41 21.06 28.85
C ASP A 19 14.95 21.18 28.98
N GLN A 20 15.69 20.64 28.01
CA GLN A 20 17.14 20.60 28.04
C GLN A 20 17.78 21.96 27.75
N PRO A 21 18.98 22.22 28.29
CA PRO A 21 19.69 23.45 27.99
C PRO A 21 20.01 23.57 26.50
N CYS A 22 19.81 24.75 25.93
CA CYS A 22 20.18 25.02 24.55
C CYS A 22 21.69 25.28 24.41
N GLY A 23 22.28 24.79 23.32
CA GLY A 23 23.60 25.23 22.87
C GLY A 23 23.53 26.51 22.04
N GLU A 24 24.63 26.83 21.33
CA GLU A 24 24.76 28.03 20.50
C GLU A 24 23.72 28.12 19.36
N SER A 25 23.22 26.98 18.89
CA SER A 25 22.22 26.89 17.83
C SER A 25 20.78 27.20 18.29
N GLY A 26 20.56 27.33 19.61
CA GLY A 26 19.23 27.38 20.21
C GLY A 26 18.56 26.01 20.35
N LEU A 27 19.26 24.91 20.01
CA LEU A 27 18.81 23.54 20.20
C LEU A 27 19.69 22.83 21.23
N CYS A 28 19.13 21.85 21.93
CA CYS A 28 19.92 21.00 22.82
C CYS A 28 20.74 19.96 22.05
N TYR A 29 21.62 19.25 22.77
CA TYR A 29 22.40 18.14 22.23
C TYR A 29 21.57 17.21 21.34
N TRP A 30 20.42 16.72 21.80
CA TRP A 30 19.58 15.76 21.08
C TRP A 30 18.94 16.30 19.80
N HIS A 31 18.55 17.57 19.80
CA HIS A 31 17.78 18.18 18.70
C HIS A 31 18.66 18.92 17.68
N ASP A 32 19.90 19.23 18.01
CA ASP A 32 20.80 19.96 17.11
C ASP A 32 21.36 19.04 16.01
N PRO A 33 21.07 19.29 14.71
CA PRO A 33 21.61 18.51 13.60
C PRO A 33 23.09 18.80 13.31
N LYS A 34 23.64 19.90 13.85
CA LYS A 34 25.06 20.25 13.67
C LYS A 34 25.99 19.45 14.59
N VAL A 35 25.45 18.92 15.69
CA VAL A 35 26.21 18.10 16.63
C VAL A 35 26.31 16.67 16.08
N ASP A 36 27.50 16.27 15.66
CA ASP A 36 27.80 14.91 15.24
C ASP A 36 27.88 13.98 16.47
N LYS A 37 27.00 12.99 16.50
CA LYS A 37 26.88 12.01 17.60
C LYS A 37 27.35 10.62 17.18
N SER A 38 27.93 10.47 15.99
CA SER A 38 28.26 9.16 15.41
C SER A 38 29.28 8.35 16.22
N LYS A 39 30.09 9.02 17.06
CA LYS A 39 31.10 8.39 17.92
C LYS A 39 30.69 8.32 19.39
N ASP A 40 29.53 8.88 19.74
CA ASP A 40 29.13 9.02 21.12
C ASP A 40 28.41 7.74 21.56
N ASP A 41 28.73 7.25 22.76
CA ASP A 41 27.94 6.20 23.41
C ASP A 41 26.71 6.83 24.08
N ILE A 42 25.61 6.80 23.33
CA ILE A 42 24.35 7.46 23.70
C ILE A 42 23.22 6.47 23.97
N LYS A 43 23.42 5.16 23.73
CA LYS A 43 22.35 4.15 23.80
C LYS A 43 21.65 4.19 25.16
N ASP A 44 22.41 4.06 26.24
CA ASP A 44 21.87 4.04 27.61
C ASP A 44 21.16 5.35 27.97
N LYS A 45 21.65 6.49 27.47
CA LYS A 45 21.04 7.81 27.70
C LYS A 45 19.69 7.92 26.98
N VAL A 46 19.58 7.39 25.77
CA VAL A 46 18.34 7.37 24.99
C VAL A 46 17.31 6.45 25.65
N GLU A 47 17.74 5.28 26.14
CA GLU A 47 16.85 4.36 26.87
C GLU A 47 16.35 4.95 28.18
N GLN A 48 17.23 5.58 28.96
CA GLN A 48 16.85 6.28 30.20
C GLN A 48 15.90 7.45 29.93
N TRP A 49 16.13 8.20 28.84
CA TRP A 49 15.23 9.27 28.41
C TRP A 49 13.82 8.76 28.11
N ALA A 50 13.73 7.66 27.35
CA ALA A 50 12.47 7.00 27.05
C ALA A 50 11.79 6.47 28.32
N ALA A 51 12.55 5.80 29.20
CA ALA A 51 12.06 5.24 30.46
C ALA A 51 11.53 6.32 31.43
N ALA A 52 12.03 7.54 31.35
CA ALA A 52 11.50 8.70 32.09
C ALA A 52 10.16 9.23 31.53
N GLY A 53 9.62 8.61 30.49
CA GLY A 53 8.34 8.99 29.87
C GLY A 53 8.42 10.23 28.97
N LYS A 54 9.63 10.69 28.62
CA LYS A 54 9.82 11.84 27.74
C LYS A 54 9.76 11.40 26.27
N PRO A 55 9.12 12.18 25.37
CA PRO A 55 9.14 11.87 23.94
C PRO A 55 10.55 12.04 23.36
N LEU A 56 10.90 11.20 22.40
CA LEU A 56 12.15 11.27 21.64
C LEU A 56 11.99 12.09 20.35
N ASP A 57 10.87 12.79 20.20
CA ASP A 57 10.51 13.49 18.98
C ASP A 57 11.63 14.45 18.53
N GLY A 58 11.97 14.39 17.24
CA GLY A 58 12.95 15.28 16.61
C GLY A 58 14.41 14.98 16.92
N PHE A 59 14.73 13.91 17.64
CA PHE A 59 16.11 13.56 17.94
C PHE A 59 16.94 13.39 16.65
N GLN A 60 18.18 13.89 16.69
CA GLN A 60 19.14 13.85 15.58
C GLN A 60 20.17 12.76 15.87
N LEU A 61 19.86 11.52 15.47
CA LEU A 61 20.61 10.30 15.78
C LEU A 61 21.28 9.70 14.52
N ALA A 62 21.53 10.52 13.51
CA ALA A 62 22.16 10.07 12.27
C ALA A 62 23.53 9.43 12.55
N ARG A 63 23.79 8.29 11.91
CA ARG A 63 25.05 7.53 11.95
C ARG A 63 25.47 7.05 13.35
N THR A 64 24.54 7.03 14.31
CA THR A 64 24.79 6.53 15.67
C THR A 64 24.81 5.00 15.70
N ASN A 65 25.51 4.45 16.70
CA ASN A 65 25.45 3.02 17.02
C ASN A 65 24.43 2.79 18.13
N LEU A 66 23.30 2.20 17.78
CA LEU A 66 22.18 1.89 18.67
C LEU A 66 21.79 0.41 18.54
N VAL A 67 22.80 -0.45 18.34
CA VAL A 67 22.62 -1.91 18.31
C VAL A 67 21.97 -2.36 19.62
N ASP A 68 20.95 -3.21 19.50
CA ASP A 68 20.19 -3.78 20.62
C ASP A 68 19.52 -2.72 21.52
N ILE A 69 19.25 -1.51 20.99
CA ILE A 69 18.55 -0.47 21.76
C ILE A 69 17.13 -0.93 22.12
N ASN A 70 16.74 -0.72 23.38
CA ASN A 70 15.42 -1.09 23.89
C ASN A 70 14.51 0.12 24.09
N LEU A 71 13.61 0.37 23.13
CA LEU A 71 12.59 1.42 23.21
C LEU A 71 11.18 0.84 23.37
N VAL A 72 11.04 -0.18 24.23
CA VAL A 72 9.73 -0.78 24.55
C VAL A 72 9.13 -0.15 25.80
N ASN A 73 7.96 0.47 25.65
CA ASN A 73 7.21 1.09 26.74
C ASN A 73 6.45 0.04 27.57
N ARG A 74 7.14 -0.63 28.49
CA ARG A 74 6.56 -1.69 29.33
C ARG A 74 5.45 -1.14 30.23
N GLY A 75 4.29 -1.79 30.21
CA GLY A 75 3.13 -1.41 31.03
C GLY A 75 2.17 -0.42 30.36
N CYS A 76 2.52 0.10 29.18
CA CYS A 76 1.64 0.94 28.38
C CYS A 76 1.10 0.17 27.17
N LYS A 77 -0.10 0.54 26.71
CA LYS A 77 -0.67 0.00 25.46
C LYS A 77 0.01 0.57 24.21
N GLU A 78 0.54 1.78 24.31
CA GLU A 78 1.22 2.49 23.23
C GLU A 78 2.73 2.55 23.50
N GLY A 79 3.55 2.45 22.45
CA GLY A 79 5.00 2.63 22.53
C GLY A 79 5.40 4.09 22.77
N TYR A 80 6.71 4.34 22.87
CA TYR A 80 7.21 5.71 23.01
C TYR A 80 7.00 6.52 21.72
N SER A 81 6.87 7.85 21.88
CA SER A 81 6.87 8.78 20.75
C SER A 81 8.29 9.01 20.26
N CYS A 82 8.58 8.59 19.02
CA CYS A 82 9.84 8.76 18.31
C CYS A 82 9.58 9.40 16.93
N ARG A 83 8.74 10.44 16.89
CA ARG A 83 8.32 11.08 15.63
C ARG A 83 9.37 12.06 15.12
N ASN A 84 9.51 12.15 13.80
CA ASN A 84 10.47 13.05 13.14
C ASN A 84 11.92 12.88 13.60
N VAL A 85 12.29 11.69 14.07
CA VAL A 85 13.66 11.36 14.48
C VAL A 85 14.50 11.06 13.25
N ASP A 86 15.73 11.57 13.21
CA ASP A 86 16.69 11.24 12.18
C ASP A 86 17.57 10.06 12.59
N PHE A 87 17.30 8.89 12.01
CA PHE A 87 18.12 7.68 12.10
C PHE A 87 18.91 7.42 10.81
N TYR A 88 19.20 8.46 10.00
CA TYR A 88 19.94 8.30 8.75
C TYR A 88 21.25 7.54 8.99
N ARG A 89 21.40 6.37 8.35
CA ARG A 89 22.55 5.46 8.51
C ARG A 89 22.86 5.01 9.94
N ALA A 90 21.90 5.09 10.88
CA ALA A 90 22.08 4.53 12.21
C ALA A 90 22.19 2.99 12.16
N ASP A 91 22.95 2.41 13.08
CA ASP A 91 22.97 0.97 13.31
C ASP A 91 21.91 0.65 14.38
N LEU A 92 20.80 0.03 13.96
CA LEU A 92 19.66 -0.37 14.78
C LEU A 92 19.48 -1.89 14.69
N THR A 93 20.59 -2.62 14.48
CA THR A 93 20.59 -4.09 14.48
C THR A 93 20.02 -4.60 15.80
N ASP A 94 19.10 -5.55 15.73
CA ASP A 94 18.37 -6.14 16.86
C ASP A 94 17.60 -5.16 17.76
N ALA A 95 17.37 -3.91 17.31
CA ALA A 95 16.62 -2.91 18.08
C ALA A 95 15.19 -3.35 18.43
N HIS A 96 14.71 -3.01 19.63
CA HIS A 96 13.37 -3.33 20.11
C HIS A 96 12.42 -2.13 20.00
N PHE A 97 11.64 -2.07 18.92
CA PHE A 97 10.70 -0.99 18.59
C PHE A 97 9.24 -1.44 18.63
N PHE A 98 8.89 -2.37 19.52
CA PHE A 98 7.51 -2.83 19.68
C PHE A 98 6.58 -1.66 19.98
N GLY A 99 5.57 -1.45 19.12
CA GLY A 99 4.57 -0.40 19.28
C GLY A 99 5.09 1.04 19.11
N LEU A 100 6.35 1.23 18.70
CA LEU A 100 7.00 2.53 18.67
C LEU A 100 6.37 3.44 17.62
N ASP A 101 6.17 4.72 17.95
CA ASP A 101 5.67 5.71 17.00
C ASP A 101 6.83 6.38 16.27
N LEU A 102 7.08 5.96 15.04
CA LEU A 102 8.15 6.44 14.16
C LEU A 102 7.61 7.34 13.04
N ARG A 103 6.43 7.94 13.21
CA ARG A 103 5.79 8.76 12.18
C ARG A 103 6.66 9.95 11.79
N GLY A 104 6.84 10.17 10.49
CA GLY A 104 7.68 11.23 9.92
C GLY A 104 9.19 11.03 10.08
N SER A 105 9.64 10.01 10.82
CA SER A 105 11.06 9.75 11.07
C SER A 105 11.81 9.31 9.81
N SER A 106 13.14 9.41 9.82
CA SER A 106 14.00 8.99 8.73
C SER A 106 14.84 7.79 9.13
N LEU A 107 14.51 6.62 8.61
CA LEU A 107 15.30 5.38 8.70
C LEU A 107 16.15 5.16 7.44
N MET A 108 16.38 6.21 6.66
CA MET A 108 17.06 6.09 5.37
C MET A 108 18.47 5.50 5.55
N LYS A 109 18.75 4.41 4.84
CA LYS A 109 20.01 3.66 4.89
C LYS A 109 20.40 3.16 6.29
N SER A 110 19.48 3.07 7.25
CA SER A 110 19.76 2.46 8.54
C SER A 110 19.93 0.94 8.41
N LYS A 111 20.66 0.33 9.33
CA LYS A 111 20.68 -1.13 9.47
C LYS A 111 19.64 -1.51 10.51
N MET A 112 18.70 -2.37 10.17
CA MET A 112 17.64 -2.83 11.08
C MET A 112 17.55 -4.36 11.05
N LEU A 113 18.69 -5.02 10.86
CA LEU A 113 18.77 -6.47 10.81
C LEU A 113 18.24 -7.05 12.13
N GLY A 114 17.19 -7.87 12.08
CA GLY A 114 16.58 -8.47 13.29
C GLY A 114 15.75 -7.51 14.15
N ALA A 115 15.61 -6.24 13.78
CA ALA A 115 14.87 -5.27 14.57
C ALA A 115 13.39 -5.66 14.74
N ASN A 116 12.84 -5.45 15.92
CA ASN A 116 11.45 -5.74 16.22
C ASN A 116 10.57 -4.49 15.97
N LEU A 117 9.91 -4.41 14.81
CA LEU A 117 8.97 -3.34 14.46
C LEU A 117 7.50 -3.76 14.68
N HIS A 118 7.24 -4.84 15.40
CA HIS A 118 5.88 -5.33 15.62
C HIS A 118 4.98 -4.21 16.20
N CYS A 119 3.82 -3.97 15.56
CA CYS A 119 2.89 -2.87 15.92
C CYS A 119 3.47 -1.44 15.82
N ALA A 120 4.63 -1.23 15.20
CA ALA A 120 5.19 0.11 15.05
C ALA A 120 4.40 0.96 14.04
N LYS A 121 4.39 2.27 14.25
CA LYS A 121 3.75 3.25 13.35
C LYS A 121 4.79 3.94 12.48
N LEU A 122 4.68 3.77 11.17
CA LEU A 122 5.65 4.23 10.17
C LEU A 122 5.04 5.18 9.12
N ASP A 123 3.88 5.81 9.39
CA ASP A 123 3.31 6.81 8.50
C ASP A 123 4.31 7.92 8.18
N ASP A 124 4.46 8.24 6.89
CA ASP A 124 5.42 9.24 6.39
C ASP A 124 6.90 8.98 6.78
N CYS A 125 7.24 7.77 7.24
CA CYS A 125 8.61 7.40 7.54
C CYS A 125 9.42 7.19 6.25
N ASN A 126 10.67 7.67 6.24
CA ASN A 126 11.59 7.44 5.12
C ASN A 126 12.37 6.14 5.33
N LEU A 127 12.04 5.10 4.56
CA LEU A 127 12.69 3.79 4.62
C LEU A 127 13.63 3.52 3.43
N LEU A 128 13.98 4.53 2.66
CA LEU A 128 14.80 4.36 1.45
C LEU A 128 16.17 3.76 1.81
N GLY A 129 16.46 2.59 1.26
CA GLY A 129 17.70 1.86 1.50
C GLY A 129 17.88 1.31 2.92
N ALA A 130 16.86 1.32 3.78
CA ALA A 130 16.92 0.70 5.10
C ALA A 130 17.10 -0.82 4.97
N ASP A 131 17.99 -1.44 5.73
CA ASP A 131 18.12 -2.90 5.74
C ASP A 131 17.14 -3.52 6.75
N LEU A 132 16.01 -4.01 6.26
CA LEU A 132 14.96 -4.67 7.04
C LEU A 132 15.15 -6.20 7.13
N GLY A 133 16.35 -6.71 6.85
CA GLY A 133 16.64 -8.15 6.93
C GLY A 133 16.21 -8.75 8.27
N ARG A 134 15.41 -9.82 8.27
CA ARG A 134 14.93 -10.49 9.50
C ARG A 134 14.17 -9.57 10.48
N ALA A 135 13.83 -8.34 10.10
CA ALA A 135 13.06 -7.45 10.96
C ALA A 135 11.63 -7.97 11.11
N LYS A 136 11.04 -7.90 12.30
CA LYS A 136 9.66 -8.35 12.57
C LYS A 136 8.68 -7.27 12.13
N LEU A 137 7.84 -7.56 11.14
CA LEU A 137 6.98 -6.58 10.45
C LEU A 137 5.48 -6.81 10.66
N GLU A 138 5.09 -7.66 11.61
CA GLU A 138 3.68 -7.95 11.84
C GLU A 138 2.96 -6.73 12.45
N ASN A 139 1.74 -6.47 11.98
CA ASN A 139 0.89 -5.38 12.45
C ASN A 139 1.50 -3.97 12.36
N VAL A 140 2.50 -3.76 11.50
CA VAL A 140 3.07 -2.43 11.24
C VAL A 140 2.04 -1.52 10.54
N GLU A 141 1.88 -0.30 11.06
CA GLU A 141 1.07 0.75 10.43
C GLU A 141 1.92 1.55 9.43
N TRP A 142 1.82 1.25 8.13
CA TRP A 142 2.62 1.91 7.09
C TRP A 142 2.04 3.22 6.57
N GLY A 143 0.79 3.51 6.92
CA GLY A 143 -0.02 4.59 6.34
C GLY A 143 -0.49 4.35 4.90
N THR A 144 -1.43 5.18 4.46
CA THR A 144 -2.07 5.08 3.14
C THR A 144 -1.08 5.32 1.98
N TYR A 145 -0.08 6.19 2.19
CA TYR A 145 0.88 6.61 1.17
C TYR A 145 2.30 6.60 1.75
N LEU A 146 3.28 6.16 0.95
CA LEU A 146 4.69 6.31 1.32
C LEU A 146 5.09 7.78 1.24
N LYS A 147 6.09 8.19 2.02
CA LYS A 147 6.66 9.55 1.99
C LYS A 147 7.02 9.99 0.56
N GLN A 148 7.75 9.14 -0.18
CA GLN A 148 8.15 9.41 -1.57
C GLN A 148 6.93 9.52 -2.51
N GLU A 149 5.88 8.75 -2.28
CA GLU A 149 4.65 8.83 -3.06
C GLU A 149 3.94 10.19 -2.85
N GLN A 150 3.87 10.66 -1.60
CA GLN A 150 3.29 11.96 -1.28
C GLN A 150 4.12 13.09 -1.91
N GLN A 151 5.44 13.03 -1.77
CA GLN A 151 6.37 13.97 -2.40
C GLN A 151 6.22 13.96 -3.93
N ALA A 152 6.09 12.79 -4.56
CA ALA A 152 5.90 12.68 -6.01
C ALA A 152 4.59 13.34 -6.47
N LYS A 153 3.51 13.22 -5.68
CA LYS A 153 2.24 13.91 -5.96
C LYS A 153 2.41 15.43 -5.87
N GLN A 154 3.15 15.93 -4.88
CA GLN A 154 3.44 17.37 -4.73
C GLN A 154 4.33 17.91 -5.85
N ALA A 155 5.45 17.23 -6.16
CA ALA A 155 6.35 17.58 -7.26
C ALA A 155 5.64 17.57 -8.63
N ARG A 156 4.69 16.64 -8.82
CA ARG A 156 3.85 16.61 -10.02
C ARG A 156 2.95 17.84 -10.14
N LYS A 157 2.37 18.34 -9.05
CA LYS A 157 1.60 19.60 -9.05
C LYS A 157 2.49 20.79 -9.45
N LYS A 158 3.75 20.78 -9.02
CA LYS A 158 4.79 21.76 -9.38
C LYS A 158 5.40 21.56 -10.78
N ARG A 159 4.92 20.58 -11.57
CA ARG A 159 5.43 20.21 -12.92
C ARG A 159 6.91 19.80 -12.95
N GLN A 160 7.46 19.31 -11.84
CA GLN A 160 8.85 18.85 -11.72
C GLN A 160 8.99 17.38 -12.15
N TYR A 161 8.85 17.10 -13.45
CA TYR A 161 8.74 15.72 -13.95
C TYR A 161 9.96 14.82 -13.71
N LYS A 162 11.18 15.40 -13.72
CA LYS A 162 12.41 14.65 -13.42
C LYS A 162 12.43 14.15 -11.97
N GLU A 163 12.05 15.02 -11.04
CA GLU A 163 11.94 14.70 -9.61
C GLU A 163 10.85 13.65 -9.35
N VAL A 164 9.70 13.78 -10.02
CA VAL A 164 8.61 12.80 -9.95
C VAL A 164 9.08 11.40 -10.35
N ALA A 165 9.90 11.27 -11.40
CA ALA A 165 10.42 9.98 -11.83
C ALA A 165 11.36 9.38 -10.78
N SER A 166 12.27 10.18 -10.20
CA SER A 166 13.17 9.76 -9.11
C SER A 166 12.38 9.28 -7.89
N LEU A 167 11.39 10.06 -7.45
CA LEU A 167 10.58 9.73 -6.27
C LEU A 167 9.78 8.44 -6.45
N TYR A 168 9.26 8.16 -7.66
CA TYR A 168 8.60 6.87 -7.91
C TYR A 168 9.58 5.70 -8.00
N GLN A 169 10.82 5.93 -8.43
CA GLN A 169 11.86 4.91 -8.40
C GLN A 169 12.26 4.57 -6.95
N GLU A 170 12.42 5.58 -6.10
CA GLU A 170 12.69 5.41 -4.66
C GLU A 170 11.52 4.71 -3.96
N ALA A 171 10.28 5.08 -4.26
CA ALA A 171 9.09 4.42 -3.73
C ALA A 171 8.99 2.95 -4.18
N GLU A 172 9.36 2.63 -5.42
CA GLU A 172 9.45 1.25 -5.92
C GLU A 172 10.48 0.44 -5.11
N GLU A 173 11.65 1.01 -4.84
CA GLU A 173 12.70 0.36 -4.06
C GLU A 173 12.25 0.04 -2.63
N VAL A 174 11.61 1.00 -1.96
CA VAL A 174 11.05 0.82 -0.61
C VAL A 174 10.01 -0.30 -0.62
N CYS A 175 9.04 -0.28 -1.54
CA CYS A 175 8.04 -1.34 -1.65
C CYS A 175 8.66 -2.71 -1.89
N ARG A 176 9.65 -2.80 -2.78
CA ARG A 176 10.32 -4.05 -3.11
C ARG A 176 11.04 -4.63 -1.90
N ASN A 177 11.71 -3.79 -1.12
CA ASN A 177 12.42 -4.22 0.08
C ASN A 177 11.44 -4.77 1.12
N ILE A 178 10.39 -4.01 1.46
CA ILE A 178 9.36 -4.44 2.40
C ILE A 178 8.72 -5.75 1.95
N ARG A 179 8.27 -5.81 0.68
CA ARG A 179 7.66 -7.03 0.10
C ARG A 179 8.56 -8.25 0.28
N LYS A 180 9.84 -8.16 -0.06
CA LYS A 180 10.79 -9.28 0.05
C LYS A 180 10.93 -9.77 1.49
N GLN A 181 10.89 -8.88 2.48
CA GLN A 181 10.97 -9.29 3.89
C GLN A 181 9.65 -9.89 4.37
N CYS A 182 8.51 -9.33 3.96
CA CYS A 182 7.19 -9.92 4.23
C CYS A 182 7.07 -11.34 3.63
N GLU A 183 7.50 -11.54 2.38
CA GLU A 183 7.50 -12.87 1.72
C GLU A 183 8.33 -13.89 2.48
N LYS A 184 9.52 -13.50 2.98
CA LYS A 184 10.39 -14.39 3.78
C LYS A 184 9.80 -14.77 5.14
N GLN A 185 8.90 -13.94 5.67
CA GLN A 185 8.25 -14.15 6.97
C GLN A 185 6.87 -14.82 6.85
N GLY A 186 6.38 -15.07 5.64
CA GLY A 186 5.04 -15.58 5.42
C GLY A 186 3.92 -14.54 5.62
N LEU A 187 4.25 -13.24 5.59
CA LEU A 187 3.29 -12.14 5.68
C LEU A 187 2.71 -11.83 4.30
N PHE A 188 2.04 -12.81 3.70
CA PHE A 188 1.70 -12.80 2.27
C PHE A 188 0.65 -11.75 1.89
N GLU A 189 -0.28 -11.43 2.78
CA GLU A 189 -1.24 -10.35 2.53
C GLU A 189 -0.55 -9.00 2.38
N MET A 190 0.32 -8.67 3.34
CA MET A 190 1.11 -7.45 3.32
C MET A 190 2.07 -7.43 2.12
N ALA A 191 2.72 -8.57 1.82
CA ALA A 191 3.56 -8.71 0.65
C ALA A 191 2.81 -8.43 -0.66
N GLY A 192 1.59 -8.95 -0.81
CA GLY A 192 0.74 -8.72 -1.99
C GLY A 192 0.32 -7.25 -2.15
N ASP A 193 0.05 -6.55 -1.04
CA ASP A 193 -0.23 -5.12 -1.08
C ASP A 193 0.98 -4.29 -1.50
N PHE A 194 2.16 -4.59 -0.96
CA PHE A 194 3.40 -3.94 -1.38
C PHE A 194 3.79 -4.31 -2.83
N PHE A 195 3.49 -5.52 -3.29
CA PHE A 195 3.65 -5.91 -4.69
C PHE A 195 2.79 -5.06 -5.62
N LYS A 196 1.50 -4.90 -5.31
CA LYS A 196 0.59 -4.03 -6.08
C LYS A 196 1.13 -2.61 -6.15
N ARG A 197 1.63 -2.07 -5.03
CA ARG A 197 2.23 -0.72 -4.98
C ARG A 197 3.51 -0.63 -5.82
N GLU A 198 4.42 -1.59 -5.70
CA GLU A 198 5.64 -1.71 -6.52
C GLU A 198 5.30 -1.65 -8.02
N MET A 199 4.32 -2.43 -8.47
CA MET A 199 3.90 -2.46 -9.88
C MET A 199 3.26 -1.15 -10.33
N ARG A 200 2.48 -0.48 -9.48
CA ARG A 200 1.93 0.86 -9.79
C ARG A 200 3.04 1.90 -9.96
N PHE A 201 4.05 1.90 -9.08
CA PHE A 201 5.17 2.83 -9.17
C PHE A 201 6.02 2.59 -10.42
N ARG A 202 6.31 1.32 -10.75
CA ARG A 202 6.96 0.97 -12.03
C ARG A 202 6.17 1.47 -13.23
N ARG A 203 4.84 1.32 -13.22
CA ARG A 203 3.96 1.86 -14.27
C ARG A 203 4.03 3.38 -14.35
N TYR A 204 4.11 4.09 -13.22
CA TYR A 204 4.15 5.55 -13.21
C TYR A 204 5.41 6.12 -13.86
N GLN A 205 6.53 5.40 -13.80
CA GLN A 205 7.78 5.75 -14.48
C GLN A 205 7.73 5.57 -16.01
N MET A 206 6.78 4.79 -16.54
CA MET A 206 6.66 4.55 -17.99
C MET A 206 6.13 5.79 -18.75
N PRO A 207 6.49 5.98 -20.04
CA PRO A 207 5.90 7.01 -20.88
C PRO A 207 4.37 6.91 -20.97
N LYS A 208 3.67 8.05 -21.00
CA LYS A 208 2.19 8.09 -20.95
C LYS A 208 1.52 7.34 -22.11
N LEU A 209 2.06 7.45 -23.32
CA LEU A 209 1.52 6.86 -24.55
C LEU A 209 2.11 5.47 -24.85
N SER A 210 2.72 4.81 -23.86
CA SER A 210 3.31 3.49 -24.05
C SER A 210 2.25 2.38 -23.96
N VAL A 211 2.24 1.48 -24.94
CA VAL A 211 1.43 0.24 -24.91
C VAL A 211 1.67 -0.55 -23.62
N ARG A 212 2.93 -0.63 -23.16
CA ARG A 212 3.29 -1.31 -21.89
C ARG A 212 2.58 -0.70 -20.69
N ARG A 213 2.43 0.64 -20.66
CA ARG A 213 1.73 1.35 -19.59
C ARG A 213 0.23 1.06 -19.61
N VAL A 214 -0.36 1.01 -20.81
CA VAL A 214 -1.78 0.67 -21.00
C VAL A 214 -2.04 -0.77 -20.57
N VAL A 215 -1.24 -1.74 -21.03
CA VAL A 215 -1.35 -3.15 -20.63
C VAL A 215 -1.22 -3.29 -19.11
N SER A 216 -0.22 -2.65 -18.49
CA SER A 216 -0.06 -2.65 -17.03
C SER A 216 -1.27 -2.04 -16.30
N LYS A 217 -1.93 -1.03 -16.88
CA LYS A 217 -3.16 -0.46 -16.31
C LYS A 217 -4.35 -1.39 -16.45
N VAL A 218 -4.48 -2.09 -17.57
CA VAL A 218 -5.52 -3.10 -17.80
C VAL A 218 -5.36 -4.25 -16.80
N VAL A 219 -4.15 -4.78 -16.62
CA VAL A 219 -3.88 -5.87 -15.66
C VAL A 219 -4.17 -5.45 -14.21
N ASP A 220 -3.81 -4.22 -13.80
CA ASP A 220 -4.18 -3.69 -12.47
C ASP A 220 -5.70 -3.62 -12.29
N LEU A 221 -6.43 -3.17 -13.31
CA LEU A 221 -7.88 -3.05 -13.26
C LEU A 221 -8.57 -4.42 -13.15
N PHE A 222 -8.15 -5.39 -13.98
CA PHE A 222 -8.78 -6.70 -14.07
C PHE A 222 -8.55 -7.58 -12.84
N CYS A 223 -7.29 -7.67 -12.36
CA CYS A 223 -6.93 -8.65 -11.32
C CYS A 223 -5.98 -8.10 -10.26
N GLY A 224 -5.70 -6.79 -10.26
CA GLY A 224 -4.76 -6.18 -9.32
C GLY A 224 -3.37 -6.79 -9.43
N TYR A 225 -2.90 -7.06 -10.64
CA TYR A 225 -1.65 -7.79 -10.91
C TYR A 225 -1.64 -9.24 -10.38
N GLY A 226 -2.82 -9.86 -10.28
CA GLY A 226 -2.99 -11.22 -9.80
C GLY A 226 -2.84 -11.36 -8.29
N GLU A 227 -3.17 -10.31 -7.54
CA GLU A 227 -3.17 -10.30 -6.06
C GLU A 227 -4.57 -10.01 -5.49
N ASP A 228 -5.57 -9.73 -6.33
CA ASP A 228 -6.89 -9.26 -5.88
C ASP A 228 -8.04 -10.02 -6.59
N PRO A 229 -8.51 -11.16 -6.01
CA PRO A 229 -9.55 -11.98 -6.63
C PRO A 229 -10.90 -11.26 -6.70
N MET A 230 -11.17 -10.33 -5.77
CA MET A 230 -12.43 -9.57 -5.77
C MET A 230 -12.54 -8.62 -6.97
N ARG A 231 -11.42 -8.12 -7.50
CA ARG A 231 -11.44 -7.38 -8.77
C ARG A 231 -11.85 -8.26 -9.95
N VAL A 232 -11.43 -9.52 -9.96
CA VAL A 232 -11.80 -10.48 -11.01
C VAL A 232 -13.30 -10.76 -10.97
N VAL A 233 -13.86 -10.98 -9.77
CA VAL A 233 -15.30 -11.13 -9.55
C VAL A 233 -16.06 -9.89 -10.00
N GLY A 234 -15.61 -8.70 -9.60
CA GLY A 234 -16.22 -7.43 -10.00
C GLY A 234 -16.19 -7.22 -11.52
N PHE A 235 -15.07 -7.54 -12.17
CA PHE A 235 -14.96 -7.51 -13.63
C PHE A 235 -15.93 -8.51 -14.30
N SER A 236 -16.06 -9.71 -13.75
CA SER A 236 -16.99 -10.75 -14.24
C SER A 236 -18.44 -10.27 -14.20
N ILE A 237 -18.88 -9.72 -13.05
CA ILE A 237 -20.21 -9.16 -12.88
C ILE A 237 -20.44 -8.01 -13.86
N PHE A 238 -19.45 -7.11 -14.02
CA PHE A 238 -19.54 -6.01 -14.97
C PHE A 238 -19.70 -6.50 -16.42
N LEU A 239 -18.90 -7.50 -16.84
CA LEU A 239 -18.98 -8.06 -18.19
C LEU A 239 -20.35 -8.70 -18.44
N ILE A 240 -20.85 -9.49 -17.48
CA ILE A 240 -22.19 -10.11 -17.55
C ILE A 240 -23.26 -9.04 -17.71
N LEU A 241 -23.25 -7.99 -16.90
CA LEU A 241 -24.25 -6.92 -16.99
C LEU A 241 -24.19 -6.15 -18.33
N VAL A 242 -22.98 -5.91 -18.85
CA VAL A 242 -22.80 -5.24 -20.16
C VAL A 242 -23.30 -6.12 -21.30
N CYS A 243 -22.99 -7.41 -21.29
CA CYS A 243 -23.47 -8.37 -22.29
C CYS A 243 -24.98 -8.56 -22.20
N ALA A 244 -25.56 -8.72 -21.00
CA ALA A 244 -26.99 -8.77 -20.76
C ALA A 244 -27.72 -7.55 -21.34
N MET A 245 -27.17 -6.35 -21.13
CA MET A 245 -27.70 -5.12 -21.72
C MET A 245 -27.64 -5.14 -23.25
N ALA A 246 -26.53 -5.62 -23.82
CA ALA A 246 -26.41 -5.75 -25.28
C ALA A 246 -27.42 -6.76 -25.86
N TYR A 247 -27.64 -7.90 -25.21
CA TYR A 247 -28.61 -8.91 -25.64
C TYR A 247 -30.05 -8.40 -25.59
N PHE A 248 -30.38 -7.62 -24.57
CA PHE A 248 -31.69 -6.99 -24.42
C PHE A 248 -32.00 -6.02 -25.57
N PHE A 249 -31.03 -5.22 -26.00
CA PHE A 249 -31.23 -4.28 -27.12
C PHE A 249 -31.17 -4.91 -28.50
N LEU A 250 -30.50 -6.06 -28.64
CA LEU A 250 -30.33 -6.75 -29.91
C LEU A 250 -31.45 -7.77 -30.21
N ASP A 251 -32.43 -7.88 -29.32
CA ASP A 251 -33.62 -8.75 -29.45
C ASP A 251 -33.25 -10.22 -29.74
N THR A 252 -32.39 -10.76 -28.86
CA THR A 252 -31.61 -11.97 -29.14
C THR A 252 -32.20 -13.25 -28.55
N THR A 253 -33.28 -13.11 -27.78
CA THR A 253 -34.01 -14.18 -27.12
C THR A 253 -35.06 -14.75 -28.08
N GLY A 254 -34.60 -15.45 -29.13
CA GLY A 254 -35.47 -16.15 -30.08
C GLY A 254 -36.19 -17.39 -29.51
N ALA A 255 -36.36 -17.49 -28.19
CA ALA A 255 -37.21 -18.50 -27.58
C ALA A 255 -38.59 -17.86 -27.39
N HIS A 256 -39.64 -18.60 -27.78
CA HIS A 256 -41.05 -18.24 -27.60
C HIS A 256 -41.26 -17.32 -26.38
N PRO A 257 -42.07 -16.25 -26.49
CA PRO A 257 -42.36 -15.40 -25.33
C PRO A 257 -42.78 -16.31 -24.19
N ILE A 258 -41.90 -16.47 -23.20
CA ILE A 258 -42.13 -17.38 -22.05
C ILE A 258 -43.41 -16.92 -21.30
N TYR A 259 -43.81 -15.66 -21.53
CA TYR A 259 -44.96 -15.02 -20.97
C TYR A 259 -45.77 -14.31 -22.06
N GLU A 260 -46.71 -15.02 -22.70
CA GLU A 260 -47.58 -14.47 -23.75
C GLU A 260 -48.54 -13.37 -23.25
N ASP A 261 -48.81 -13.29 -21.94
CA ASP A 261 -49.83 -12.42 -21.34
C ASP A 261 -49.28 -11.17 -20.63
N LEU A 262 -47.98 -10.89 -20.70
CA LEU A 262 -47.39 -9.72 -20.04
C LEU A 262 -47.35 -8.50 -20.97
N SER A 263 -47.92 -7.38 -20.51
CA SER A 263 -47.86 -6.09 -21.20
C SER A 263 -47.27 -4.99 -20.32
N GLY A 264 -46.60 -4.00 -20.94
CA GLY A 264 -46.02 -2.84 -20.25
C GLY A 264 -44.66 -3.11 -19.58
N TRP A 265 -44.40 -2.47 -18.44
CA TRP A 265 -43.09 -2.50 -17.76
C TRP A 265 -42.65 -3.89 -17.30
N GLN A 266 -43.60 -4.77 -16.99
CA GLN A 266 -43.30 -6.14 -16.56
C GLN A 266 -42.65 -6.93 -17.68
N PHE A 267 -43.13 -6.78 -18.92
CA PHE A 267 -42.53 -7.43 -20.10
C PHE A 267 -41.05 -7.06 -20.25
N TYR A 268 -40.71 -5.78 -20.25
CA TYR A 268 -39.32 -5.32 -20.39
C TYR A 268 -38.42 -5.80 -19.23
N LEU A 269 -38.95 -5.89 -18.01
CA LEU A 269 -38.20 -6.42 -16.88
C LEU A 269 -37.89 -7.92 -17.07
N PHE A 270 -38.87 -8.72 -17.48
CA PHE A 270 -38.66 -10.15 -17.72
C PHE A 270 -37.72 -10.42 -18.90
N GLU A 271 -37.82 -9.65 -19.98
CA GLU A 271 -36.89 -9.75 -21.11
C GLU A 271 -35.45 -9.40 -20.72
N PHE A 272 -35.27 -8.37 -19.88
CA PHE A 272 -33.95 -8.05 -19.34
C PHE A 272 -33.42 -9.18 -18.43
N LEU A 273 -34.27 -9.77 -17.59
CA LEU A 273 -33.89 -10.90 -16.74
C LEU A 273 -33.54 -12.15 -17.56
N ASN A 274 -34.24 -12.42 -18.66
CA ASN A 274 -33.90 -13.50 -19.61
C ASN A 274 -32.54 -13.24 -20.27
N SER A 275 -32.29 -12.00 -20.72
CA SER A 275 -31.02 -11.58 -21.29
C SER A 275 -29.86 -11.71 -20.28
N LEU A 276 -30.13 -11.38 -19.01
CA LEU A 276 -29.18 -11.54 -17.91
C LEU A 276 -28.88 -13.01 -17.63
N TYR A 277 -29.91 -13.84 -17.54
CA TYR A 277 -29.77 -15.28 -17.38
C TYR A 277 -28.95 -15.89 -18.53
N PHE A 278 -29.25 -15.53 -19.79
CA PHE A 278 -28.49 -15.97 -20.96
C PHE A 278 -27.01 -15.56 -20.88
N SER A 279 -26.73 -14.32 -20.48
CA SER A 279 -25.35 -13.82 -20.28
C SER A 279 -24.61 -14.60 -19.19
N VAL A 280 -25.25 -14.89 -18.04
CA VAL A 280 -24.64 -15.71 -16.97
C VAL A 280 -24.27 -17.11 -17.46
N VAL A 281 -25.18 -17.77 -18.18
CA VAL A 281 -24.98 -19.12 -18.72
C VAL A 281 -23.90 -19.14 -19.81
N THR A 282 -23.85 -18.09 -20.63
CA THR A 282 -22.85 -17.91 -21.69
C THR A 282 -21.46 -17.65 -21.09
N PHE A 283 -21.36 -16.74 -20.12
CA PHE A 283 -20.12 -16.42 -19.40
C PHE A 283 -19.55 -17.64 -18.65
N THR A 284 -20.42 -18.44 -18.03
CA THR A 284 -20.02 -19.66 -17.32
C THR A 284 -19.79 -20.84 -18.26
N THR A 285 -20.08 -20.70 -19.56
CA THR A 285 -19.96 -21.74 -20.59
C THR A 285 -20.82 -22.99 -20.35
N LEU A 286 -21.88 -22.89 -19.54
CA LEU A 286 -22.76 -24.01 -19.22
C LEU A 286 -23.71 -24.37 -20.38
N GLY A 287 -24.16 -23.37 -21.15
CA GLY A 287 -24.89 -23.55 -22.41
C GLY A 287 -26.14 -24.43 -22.34
N TYR A 288 -27.17 -24.04 -21.58
CA TYR A 288 -28.40 -24.84 -21.42
C TYR A 288 -29.25 -25.01 -22.69
N GLY A 289 -29.03 -24.17 -23.71
CA GLY A 289 -29.66 -24.32 -25.04
C GLY A 289 -31.12 -23.90 -25.11
N ASP A 290 -31.66 -23.33 -24.05
CA ASP A 290 -33.00 -22.77 -23.94
C ASP A 290 -33.13 -21.40 -24.64
N ILE A 291 -32.06 -20.62 -24.68
CA ILE A 291 -31.96 -19.34 -25.40
C ILE A 291 -30.82 -19.40 -26.40
N SER A 292 -31.08 -18.96 -27.64
CA SER A 292 -30.08 -18.95 -28.71
C SER A 292 -29.94 -17.56 -29.34
N PRO A 293 -28.72 -17.00 -29.44
CA PRO A 293 -28.52 -15.67 -29.99
C PRO A 293 -28.69 -15.66 -31.52
N VAL A 294 -29.31 -14.62 -32.04
CA VAL A 294 -29.51 -14.38 -33.47
C VAL A 294 -28.70 -13.18 -33.96
N GLY A 295 -28.39 -13.15 -35.27
CA GLY A 295 -27.68 -12.04 -35.89
C GLY A 295 -26.31 -11.73 -35.26
N ILE A 296 -26.05 -10.45 -34.98
CA ILE A 296 -24.77 -9.94 -34.45
C ILE A 296 -24.48 -10.48 -33.03
N ALA A 297 -25.51 -10.82 -32.26
CA ALA A 297 -25.35 -11.29 -30.89
C ALA A 297 -24.61 -12.63 -30.78
N ARG A 298 -24.56 -13.42 -31.86
CA ARG A 298 -23.73 -14.62 -31.92
C ARG A 298 -22.25 -14.32 -31.69
N PHE A 299 -21.76 -13.21 -32.23
CA PHE A 299 -20.37 -12.78 -32.03
C PHE A 299 -20.13 -12.29 -30.60
N ILE A 300 -21.11 -11.60 -30.01
CA ILE A 300 -21.05 -11.15 -28.61
C ILE A 300 -21.03 -12.36 -27.67
N ALA A 301 -21.90 -13.34 -27.90
CA ALA A 301 -21.96 -14.58 -27.12
C ALA A 301 -20.67 -15.41 -27.24
N ALA A 302 -20.11 -15.54 -28.44
CA ALA A 302 -18.83 -16.22 -28.63
C ALA A 302 -17.69 -15.50 -27.88
N PHE A 303 -17.65 -14.17 -27.94
CA PHE A 303 -16.64 -13.38 -27.24
C PHE A 303 -16.82 -13.42 -25.71
N GLU A 304 -18.06 -13.34 -25.23
CA GLU A 304 -18.39 -13.47 -23.81
C GLU A 304 -18.01 -14.84 -23.26
N ALA A 305 -18.35 -15.93 -23.95
CA ALA A 305 -17.99 -17.28 -23.54
C ALA A 305 -16.45 -17.46 -23.49
N PHE A 306 -15.73 -16.93 -24.49
CA PHE A 306 -14.27 -16.94 -24.49
C PHE A 306 -13.69 -16.17 -23.30
N LEU A 307 -14.13 -14.92 -23.08
CA LEU A 307 -13.67 -14.11 -21.94
C LEU A 307 -14.06 -14.71 -20.59
N GLY A 308 -15.24 -15.33 -20.49
CA GLY A 308 -15.73 -15.99 -19.30
C GLY A 308 -14.85 -17.17 -18.90
N SER A 309 -14.52 -18.05 -19.85
CA SER A 309 -13.59 -19.17 -19.62
C SER A 309 -12.21 -18.69 -19.11
N PHE A 310 -11.67 -17.63 -19.71
CA PHE A 310 -10.40 -17.03 -19.28
C PHE A 310 -10.48 -16.40 -17.90
N THR A 311 -11.58 -15.68 -17.62
CA THR A 311 -11.79 -14.97 -16.34
C THR A 311 -12.01 -15.94 -15.19
N MET A 312 -12.72 -17.05 -15.41
CA MET A 312 -12.87 -18.12 -14.43
C MET A 312 -11.54 -18.80 -14.12
N ALA A 313 -10.74 -19.11 -15.14
CA ALA A 313 -9.40 -19.66 -14.94
C ALA A 313 -8.50 -18.68 -14.15
N LEU A 314 -8.54 -17.40 -14.50
CA LEU A 314 -7.80 -16.35 -13.79
C LEU A 314 -8.28 -16.21 -12.33
N PHE A 315 -9.58 -16.27 -12.09
CA PHE A 315 -10.14 -16.24 -10.74
C PHE A 315 -9.59 -17.38 -9.89
N VAL A 316 -9.63 -18.62 -10.40
CA VAL A 316 -9.07 -19.78 -9.70
C VAL A 316 -7.59 -19.59 -9.39
N VAL A 317 -6.78 -19.15 -10.36
CA VAL A 317 -5.35 -18.91 -10.15
C VAL A 317 -5.09 -17.85 -9.07
N VAL A 318 -5.79 -16.72 -9.14
CA VAL A 318 -5.60 -15.62 -8.19
C VAL A 318 -6.13 -16.00 -6.80
N PHE A 319 -7.26 -16.71 -6.74
CA PHE A 319 -7.84 -17.21 -5.50
C PHE A 319 -6.94 -18.24 -4.81
N VAL A 320 -6.50 -19.26 -5.55
CA VAL A 320 -5.57 -20.28 -5.04
C VAL A 320 -4.29 -19.60 -4.56
N LYS A 321 -3.68 -18.73 -5.38
CA LYS A 321 -2.48 -17.98 -4.97
C LYS A 321 -2.67 -17.19 -3.68
N LYS A 322 -3.86 -16.60 -3.47
CA LYS A 322 -4.19 -15.82 -2.26
C LYS A 322 -4.44 -16.70 -1.04
N MET A 323 -4.90 -17.94 -1.22
CA MET A 323 -5.19 -18.90 -0.15
C MET A 323 -3.98 -19.77 0.23
N THR A 324 -3.11 -20.10 -0.72
CA THR A 324 -1.98 -21.02 -0.51
C THR A 324 -0.67 -20.32 -0.17
N ARG A 325 -0.61 -18.99 -0.33
CA ARG A 325 0.47 -18.16 0.20
C ARG A 325 0.03 -17.72 1.58
#